data_AF-A0A814DLQ0-F1
#
_entry.id   AF-A0A814DLQ0-F1
#
_cell.length_a   1.000
_cell.length_b   1.000
_cell.length_c   1.000
_cell.angle_alpha   90.00
_cell.angle_beta   90.00
_cell.angle_gamma   90.00
#
_symmetry.space_group_name_H-M   'P 1'
#
loop_
_entity.id
_entity.type
_entity.pdbx_description
1 polymer ?
#
loop_
_entity_poly.entity_id
_entity_poly.type
_entity_poly.pdbx_seq_one_letter_code
_entity_poly.pdbx_strand_id
1 'polypeptide(L)'
;MIFDRHQFTHRLFHSILHNHDLFDIEILLRKSSSLHHINLNRLQYNGQSLVHLCCLYNRLDLLKLFVEHGECDILKMNADGWLPIHIAVHLGHMNIVFYLLKFNSSR
;
A
#
# COMPACT_ATOMS: atom_id res chain seq x y z
N MET A 1 22.29 12.46 -8.37
CA MET A 1 20.87 12.88 -8.29
C MET A 1 20.25 12.20 -7.09
N ILE A 2 20.09 12.92 -5.98
CA ILE A 2 19.55 12.38 -4.73
C ILE A 2 18.04 12.20 -4.96
N PHE A 3 17.59 10.95 -5.13
CA PHE A 3 16.16 10.65 -5.08
C PHE A 3 15.69 10.94 -3.65
N ASP A 4 14.97 12.04 -3.49
CA ASP A 4 14.47 12.47 -2.19
C ASP A 4 13.46 11.44 -1.68
N ARG A 5 13.73 10.85 -0.50
CA ARG A 5 12.91 9.78 0.12
C ARG A 5 11.47 10.23 0.34
N HIS A 6 11.26 11.53 0.53
CA HIS A 6 9.94 12.14 0.67
C HIS A 6 9.18 12.18 -0.65
N GLN A 7 9.85 12.46 -1.78
CA GLN A 7 9.18 12.43 -3.10
C GLN A 7 8.79 11.02 -3.51
N PHE A 8 9.57 10.00 -3.18
CA PHE A 8 9.30 8.63 -3.60
C PHE A 8 8.04 8.04 -2.94
N THR A 9 7.95 8.13 -1.61
CA THR A 9 6.76 7.67 -0.87
C THR A 9 5.52 8.47 -1.26
N HIS A 10 5.66 9.79 -1.45
CA HIS A 10 4.58 10.64 -1.98
C HIS A 10 4.09 10.20 -3.37
N ARG A 11 5.00 9.80 -4.28
CA ARG A 11 4.63 9.28 -5.60
C ARG A 11 3.87 7.96 -5.51
N LEU A 12 4.24 7.05 -4.61
CA LEU A 12 3.47 5.82 -4.37
C LEU A 12 2.06 6.12 -3.84
N PHE A 13 1.91 7.11 -2.95
CA PHE A 13 0.59 7.54 -2.50
C PHE A 13 -0.24 8.15 -3.64
N HIS A 14 0.36 9.02 -4.44
CA HIS A 14 -0.28 9.63 -5.61
C HIS A 14 -0.70 8.59 -6.65
N SER A 15 0.09 7.52 -6.85
CA SER A 15 -0.21 6.50 -7.86
C SER A 15 -1.46 5.66 -7.55
N ILE A 16 -1.77 5.48 -6.26
CA ILE A 16 -3.01 4.83 -5.80
C ILE A 16 -4.24 5.67 -6.18
N LEU A 17 -4.13 7.00 -6.14
CA LEU A 17 -5.21 7.92 -6.49
C LEU A 17 -5.44 8.03 -8.00
N HIS A 18 -4.35 8.11 -8.78
CA HIS A 18 -4.41 8.54 -10.17
C HIS A 18 -4.36 7.42 -11.22
N ASN A 19 -4.66 6.16 -10.87
CA ASN A 19 -4.67 5.04 -11.82
C ASN A 19 -3.40 4.96 -12.70
N HIS A 20 -2.24 5.34 -12.14
CA HIS A 20 -0.98 5.26 -12.87
C HIS A 20 -0.65 3.81 -13.26
N ASP A 21 0.11 3.68 -14.36
CA ASP A 21 0.58 2.40 -14.88
C ASP A 21 1.34 1.60 -13.81
N LEU A 22 0.87 0.38 -13.56
CA LEU A 22 1.49 -0.59 -12.66
C LEU A 22 2.99 -0.78 -12.96
N PHE A 23 3.34 -0.71 -14.25
CA PHE A 23 4.71 -0.88 -14.74
C PHE A 23 5.67 0.17 -14.18
N ASP A 24 5.25 1.44 -14.12
CA ASP A 24 6.09 2.51 -13.57
C ASP A 24 6.32 2.30 -12.07
N ILE A 25 5.29 1.85 -11.36
CA ILE A 25 5.35 1.58 -9.92
C ILE A 25 6.26 0.38 -9.63
N GLU A 26 6.16 -0.67 -10.44
CA GLU A 26 7.03 -1.84 -10.32
C GLU A 26 8.50 -1.48 -10.58
N ILE A 27 8.78 -0.69 -11.61
CA ILE A 27 10.14 -0.16 -11.88
C ILE A 27 10.64 0.66 -10.69
N LEU A 28 9.79 1.51 -10.11
CA LEU A 28 10.13 2.31 -8.95
C LEU A 28 10.48 1.41 -7.75
N LEU A 29 9.66 0.41 -7.45
CA LEU A 29 9.92 -0.55 -6.36
C LEU A 29 11.21 -1.33 -6.60
N ARG A 30 11.43 -1.89 -7.81
CA ARG A 30 12.65 -2.65 -8.15
C ARG A 30 13.93 -1.82 -8.07
N LYS A 31 13.91 -0.58 -8.59
CA LYS A 31 15.06 0.35 -8.48
C LYS A 31 15.40 0.67 -7.03
N SER A 32 14.38 0.65 -6.17
CA SER A 32 14.53 0.99 -4.78
C SER A 32 14.94 -0.18 -3.87
N SER A 33 14.73 -1.43 -4.31
CA SER A 33 15.25 -2.63 -3.65
C SER A 33 16.78 -2.60 -3.49
N SER A 34 17.51 -1.87 -4.37
CA SER A 34 18.96 -1.67 -4.23
C SER A 34 19.34 -0.65 -3.14
N LEU A 35 18.37 0.04 -2.53
CA LEU A 35 18.57 1.12 -1.55
C LEU A 35 18.06 0.77 -0.13
N HIS A 36 17.52 -0.43 0.09
CA HIS A 36 17.16 -1.06 1.38
C HIS A 36 16.45 -0.20 2.46
N HIS A 37 15.82 0.93 2.12
CA HIS A 37 15.29 1.86 3.14
C HIS A 37 13.96 2.54 2.76
N ILE A 38 13.04 1.86 2.08
CA ILE A 38 11.68 2.39 1.94
C ILE A 38 10.78 1.80 2.99
N ASN A 39 10.21 2.69 3.80
CA ASN A 39 9.16 2.36 4.74
C ASN A 39 7.79 2.49 4.05
N LEU A 40 7.24 1.38 3.56
CA LEU A 40 5.88 1.32 2.98
C LEU A 40 4.77 1.45 4.04
N ASN A 41 5.12 1.35 5.32
CA ASN A 41 4.22 1.54 6.46
C ASN A 41 4.14 3.01 6.90
N ARG A 42 4.76 3.93 6.15
CA ARG A 42 4.61 5.36 6.39
C ARG A 42 3.13 5.74 6.31
N LEU A 43 2.71 6.64 7.18
CA LEU A 43 1.33 7.12 7.26
C LEU A 43 1.19 8.51 6.63
N GLN A 44 0.06 8.76 5.99
CA GLN A 44 -0.37 10.10 5.58
C GLN A 44 -1.01 10.87 6.76
N TYR A 45 -1.47 12.11 6.51
CA TYR A 45 -2.00 13.03 7.53
C TYR A 45 -3.18 12.49 8.37
N ASN A 46 -3.86 11.45 7.90
CA ASN A 46 -4.97 10.76 8.61
C ASN A 46 -4.56 9.38 9.17
N GLY A 47 -3.26 9.11 9.28
CA GLY A 47 -2.77 7.81 9.73
C GLY A 47 -2.92 6.69 8.69
N GLN A 48 -3.31 6.97 7.44
CA GLN A 48 -3.45 5.92 6.43
C GLN A 48 -2.10 5.51 5.84
N SER A 49 -1.83 4.21 5.87
CA SER A 49 -0.72 3.57 5.15
C SER A 49 -1.08 3.31 3.68
N LEU A 50 -0.10 2.89 2.85
CA LEU A 50 -0.35 2.48 1.47
C LEU A 50 -1.42 1.39 1.36
N VAL A 51 -1.44 0.44 2.30
CA VAL A 51 -2.43 -0.63 2.36
C VAL A 51 -3.83 -0.08 2.61
N HIS A 52 -3.99 0.88 3.53
CA HIS A 52 -5.29 1.54 3.77
C HIS A 52 -5.81 2.22 2.50
N LEU A 53 -4.95 2.94 1.77
CA LEU A 53 -5.37 3.60 0.54
C LEU A 53 -5.72 2.60 -0.56
N CYS A 54 -4.98 1.49 -0.69
CA CYS A 54 -5.36 0.45 -1.64
C CYS A 54 -6.74 -0.12 -1.31
N CYS A 55 -7.05 -0.31 -0.02
CA CYS A 55 -8.38 -0.73 0.43
C CYS A 55 -9.44 0.33 0.17
N LEU A 56 -9.13 1.61 0.40
CA LEU A 56 -10.03 2.75 0.20
C LEU A 56 -10.40 2.94 -1.28
N TYR A 57 -9.44 2.79 -2.18
CA TYR A 57 -9.60 3.06 -3.62
C TYR A 57 -9.77 1.78 -4.46
N ASN A 58 -10.02 0.63 -3.82
CA ASN A 58 -10.17 -0.67 -4.48
C ASN A 58 -9.01 -1.06 -5.42
N ARG A 59 -7.77 -0.73 -5.06
CA ARG A 59 -6.58 -1.00 -5.87
C ARG A 59 -5.94 -2.34 -5.49
N LEU A 60 -6.61 -3.45 -5.80
CA LEU A 60 -6.12 -4.80 -5.50
C LEU A 60 -4.75 -5.08 -6.14
N ASP A 61 -4.52 -4.63 -7.37
CA ASP A 61 -3.28 -4.90 -8.10
C ASP A 61 -2.07 -4.25 -7.41
N LEU A 62 -2.24 -3.02 -6.93
CA LEU A 62 -1.22 -2.31 -6.15
C LEU A 62 -1.03 -2.94 -4.77
N LEU A 63 -2.12 -3.37 -4.13
CA LEU A 63 -2.04 -4.06 -2.85
C LEU A 63 -1.18 -5.33 -2.96
N LYS A 64 -1.40 -6.14 -4.01
CA LYS A 64 -0.56 -7.32 -4.29
C LYS A 64 0.89 -6.94 -4.47
N LEU A 65 1.16 -5.97 -5.36
CA LEU A 65 2.52 -5.49 -5.64
C LEU A 65 3.24 -5.03 -4.37
N PHE A 66 2.60 -4.23 -3.52
CA PHE A 66 3.22 -3.73 -2.29
C PHE A 66 3.42 -4.80 -1.23
N VAL A 67 2.50 -5.77 -1.12
CA VAL A 67 2.59 -6.88 -0.17
C VAL A 67 3.64 -7.92 -0.61
N GLU A 68 3.81 -8.14 -1.91
CA GLU A 68 4.79 -9.07 -2.48
C GLU A 68 6.21 -8.48 -2.48
N HIS A 69 6.36 -7.18 -2.75
CA HIS A 69 7.67 -6.52 -2.85
C HIS A 69 8.16 -5.83 -1.58
N GLY A 70 7.32 -5.69 -0.56
CA GLY A 70 7.72 -5.02 0.67
C GLY A 70 7.02 -5.51 1.92
N GLU A 71 7.67 -5.27 3.06
CA GLU A 71 7.16 -5.60 4.39
C GLU A 71 6.02 -4.65 4.81
N CYS A 72 4.88 -4.73 4.10
CA CYS A 72 3.69 -3.98 4.46
C CYS A 72 3.00 -4.61 5.67
N ASP A 73 2.76 -3.79 6.69
CA ASP A 73 1.99 -4.13 7.88
C ASP A 73 0.50 -3.92 7.59
N ILE A 74 -0.17 -5.01 7.23
CA ILE A 74 -1.61 -5.05 7.00
C ILE A 74 -2.43 -4.97 8.29
N LEU A 75 -1.78 -5.06 9.46
CA LEU A 75 -2.42 -4.98 10.78
C LEU A 75 -2.23 -3.60 11.42
N LYS A 76 -1.55 -2.68 10.73
CA LYS A 76 -1.41 -1.31 11.20
C LYS A 76 -2.77 -0.61 11.19
N MET A 77 -3.15 0.02 12.29
CA MET A 77 -4.36 0.84 12.35
C MET A 77 -4.11 2.28 11.87
N ASN A 78 -5.11 2.91 11.24
CA ASN A 78 -5.11 4.33 10.95
C ASN A 78 -5.45 5.19 12.19
N ALA A 79 -5.56 6.52 12.02
CA ALA A 79 -5.87 7.43 13.13
C ALA A 79 -7.25 7.19 13.77
N ASP A 80 -8.19 6.58 13.03
CA ASP A 80 -9.53 6.24 13.52
C ASP A 80 -9.56 4.84 14.19
N GLY A 81 -8.42 4.17 14.32
CA GLY A 81 -8.33 2.81 14.87
C GLY A 81 -8.79 1.72 13.90
N TRP A 82 -8.93 2.03 12.61
CA TRP A 82 -9.36 1.07 11.60
C TRP A 82 -8.18 0.33 11.01
N LEU A 83 -8.31 -0.99 10.89
CA LEU A 83 -7.44 -1.82 10.06
C LEU A 83 -7.76 -1.58 8.58
N PRO A 84 -6.81 -1.85 7.66
CA PRO A 84 -7.07 -1.80 6.22
C PRO A 84 -8.25 -2.69 5.81
N ILE A 85 -8.39 -3.87 6.43
CA ILE A 85 -9.53 -4.76 6.16
C ILE A 85 -10.87 -4.17 6.58
N HIS A 86 -10.94 -3.37 7.66
CA HIS A 86 -12.18 -2.69 8.06
C HIS A 86 -12.64 -1.72 6.96
N ILE A 87 -11.71 -0.97 6.35
CA ILE A 87 -12.03 -0.10 5.21
C ILE A 87 -12.58 -0.92 4.04
N ALA A 88 -11.89 -2.01 3.65
CA ALA A 88 -12.32 -2.84 2.53
C ALA A 88 -13.71 -3.47 2.75
N VAL A 89 -13.99 -3.96 3.97
CA VAL A 89 -15.30 -4.51 4.33
C VAL A 89 -16.38 -3.42 4.32
N HIS A 90 -16.10 -2.26 4.92
CA HIS A 90 -17.06 -1.15 5.01
C HIS A 90 -17.48 -0.64 3.63
N LEU A 91 -16.56 -0.63 2.65
CA LEU A 91 -16.81 -0.18 1.28
C LEU A 91 -17.26 -1.31 0.34
N GLY A 92 -17.31 -2.56 0.81
CA GLY A 92 -17.72 -3.71 -0.01
C GLY A 92 -16.69 -4.17 -1.06
N HIS A 93 -15.41 -3.83 -0.89
CA HIS A 93 -14.32 -4.26 -1.78
C HIS A 93 -13.91 -5.72 -1.50
N MET A 94 -14.81 -6.65 -1.79
CA MET A 94 -14.69 -8.07 -1.39
C MET A 94 -13.46 -8.77 -1.98
N ASN A 95 -13.06 -8.40 -3.20
CA ASN A 95 -11.82 -8.85 -3.83
C ASN A 95 -10.58 -8.59 -2.95
N ILE A 96 -10.52 -7.41 -2.30
CA ILE A 96 -9.46 -7.05 -1.36
C ILE A 96 -9.63 -7.77 -0.02
N VAL A 97 -10.86 -7.88 0.48
CA VAL A 97 -11.16 -8.62 1.73
C VAL A 97 -10.65 -10.07 1.62
N PHE A 98 -11.00 -10.77 0.54
CA PHE A 98 -10.55 -12.14 0.31
C PHE A 98 -9.03 -12.24 0.21
N TYR A 99 -8.39 -11.28 -0.46
CA TYR A 99 -6.93 -11.25 -0.56
C TYR A 99 -6.26 -11.08 0.81
N LEU A 100 -6.70 -10.10 1.62
CA LEU A 100 -6.15 -9.85 2.95
C LEU A 100 -6.39 -11.01 3.93
N LEU A 101 -7.57 -11.63 3.89
CA LEU A 101 -7.87 -12.82 4.71
C LEU A 101 -6.96 -13.98 4.34
N LYS A 102 -6.85 -14.29 3.04
CA LYS A 102 -5.97 -15.37 2.56
C LYS A 102 -4.54 -15.16 3.01
N PHE A 103 -4.04 -13.92 2.91
CA PHE A 103 -2.67 -13.59 3.27
C PHE A 103 -2.42 -13.70 4.79
N ASN A 104 -3.39 -13.35 5.63
CA ASN A 104 -3.27 -13.47 7.09
C ASN A 104 -3.36 -14.93 7.58
N SER A 105 -4.08 -15.81 6.87
CA SER A 105 -4.15 -17.24 7.20
C SER A 105 -2.90 -18.04 6.82
N SER A 106 -2.02 -17.48 5.97
CA SER A 106 -0.81 -18.14 5.46
C SER A 106 0.50 -17.69 6.13
N ARG A 107 0.42 -16.91 7.21
CA ARG A 107 1.56 -16.50 8.05
C ARG A 107 1.54 -17.22 9.38
#